data_AF-A0A960L983-F1
#
_entry.id   AF-A0A960L983-F1
#
_cell.length_a   1.000
_cell.length_b   1.000
_cell.length_c   1.000
_cell.angle_alpha   90.00
_cell.angle_beta   90.00
_cell.angle_gamma   90.00
#
_symmetry.space_group_name_H-M   'P 1'
#
loop_
_entity.id
_entity.type
_entity.pdbx_description
1 polymer ?
#
loop_
_entity_poly.entity_id
_entity_poly.type
_entity_poly.pdbx_seq_one_letter_code
_entity_poly.pdbx_strand_id
1 'polypeptide(L)'
;MAQAQASEVNFADILRQVSREKEIELDRWVKALEDAMASAAKKQHRIKEPVRAKLDTETGHFEAFIVKTVVEEVEFPLAEWSLEEARDHKEDAQVGDEIHLPISTEGLGRIAAQSAKQVLYQRIREAEREKIYDEFIGRVGEVVNGTVKRFERGDIIVDLGRTEAVCPRSEQSRHERYSQGERIRGVIVDVHTQPKGPQIVLSRTDPRLLVKLFEMEVPEIYDGTVVIKSAVRAPGERAKVAVYSRERDVDPVGACVGM
;
A
#
# COMPACT_ATOMS: atom_id res chain seq x y z
N MET A 1 -31.41 -42.03 4.15
CA MET A 1 -31.51 -40.69 3.55
C MET A 1 -30.22 -39.95 3.88
N ALA A 2 -29.31 -39.85 2.92
CA ALA A 2 -28.02 -39.18 3.08
C ALA A 2 -28.23 -37.67 2.96
N GLN A 3 -27.99 -36.93 4.05
CA GLN A 3 -27.88 -35.49 3.99
C GLN A 3 -26.42 -35.13 3.71
N ALA A 4 -26.24 -34.31 2.68
CA ALA A 4 -24.96 -33.93 2.11
C ALA A 4 -24.14 -33.11 3.09
N GLN A 5 -22.97 -33.64 3.49
CA GLN A 5 -21.87 -32.86 4.02
C GLN A 5 -21.34 -31.97 2.89
N ALA A 6 -21.86 -30.75 2.79
CA ALA A 6 -21.16 -29.69 2.10
C ALA A 6 -19.95 -29.31 2.94
N SER A 7 -18.77 -29.45 2.35
CA SER A 7 -17.51 -28.94 2.89
C SER A 7 -17.64 -27.48 3.30
N GLU A 8 -17.86 -27.22 4.60
CA GLU A 8 -17.65 -25.88 5.17
C GLU A 8 -16.16 -25.58 5.02
N VAL A 9 -15.84 -24.79 4.01
CA VAL A 9 -14.53 -24.17 3.91
C VAL A 9 -14.37 -23.36 5.18
N ASN A 10 -13.55 -23.85 6.11
CA ASN A 10 -13.32 -23.19 7.38
C ASN A 10 -12.68 -21.83 7.11
N PHE A 11 -13.50 -20.80 7.18
CA PHE A 11 -13.13 -19.45 6.79
C PHE A 11 -11.92 -19.00 7.61
N ALA A 12 -11.87 -19.35 8.90
CA ALA A 12 -10.77 -19.09 9.82
C ALA A 12 -9.42 -19.67 9.36
N ASP A 13 -9.41 -20.84 8.73
CA ASP A 13 -8.17 -21.46 8.24
C ASP A 13 -7.63 -20.73 7.00
N ILE A 14 -8.52 -20.24 6.13
CA ILE A 14 -8.14 -19.34 5.03
C ILE A 14 -7.59 -18.03 5.58
N LEU A 15 -8.20 -17.48 6.64
CA LEU A 15 -7.72 -16.24 7.27
C LEU A 15 -6.29 -16.40 7.79
N ARG A 16 -6.04 -17.49 8.52
CA ARG A 16 -4.71 -17.79 9.08
C ARG A 16 -3.68 -18.06 7.98
N GLN A 17 -4.07 -18.75 6.91
CA GLN A 17 -3.18 -19.03 5.79
C GLN A 17 -2.79 -17.74 5.06
N VAL A 18 -3.76 -16.90 4.70
CA VAL A 18 -3.51 -15.64 3.98
C VAL A 18 -2.71 -14.66 4.83
N SER A 19 -3.00 -14.58 6.14
CA SER A 19 -2.23 -13.74 7.08
C SER A 19 -0.75 -14.14 7.09
N ARG A 20 -0.44 -15.45 7.11
CA ARG A 20 0.94 -15.95 7.04
C ARG A 20 1.60 -15.70 5.68
N GLU A 21 0.90 -15.92 4.57
CA GLU A 21 1.46 -15.76 3.23
C GLU A 21 1.73 -14.30 2.85
N LYS A 22 0.94 -13.36 3.36
CA LYS A 22 1.02 -11.94 2.99
C LYS A 22 1.60 -11.03 4.09
N GLU A 23 1.90 -11.59 5.26
CA GLU A 23 2.38 -10.88 6.46
C GLU A 23 1.44 -9.73 6.85
N ILE A 24 0.13 -9.98 6.82
CA ILE A 24 -0.89 -9.01 7.24
C ILE A 24 -1.36 -9.40 8.63
N GLU A 25 -1.37 -8.45 9.57
CA GLU A 25 -1.89 -8.71 10.91
C GLU A 25 -3.37 -9.12 10.89
N LEU A 26 -3.67 -10.25 11.54
CA LEU A 26 -5.00 -10.84 11.58
C LEU A 26 -6.04 -9.86 12.15
N ASP A 27 -5.68 -9.09 13.18
CA ASP A 27 -6.56 -8.16 13.87
C ASP A 27 -7.07 -7.02 12.97
N ARG A 28 -6.18 -6.42 12.17
CA ARG A 28 -6.56 -5.42 11.15
C ARG A 28 -7.54 -6.00 10.14
N TRP A 29 -7.42 -7.29 9.88
CA TRP A 29 -8.20 -8.01 8.89
C TRP A 29 -9.61 -8.32 9.39
N VAL A 30 -9.71 -8.82 10.63
CA VAL A 30 -10.98 -9.09 11.33
C VAL A 30 -11.82 -7.81 11.40
N LYS A 31 -11.24 -6.70 11.86
CA LYS A 31 -11.94 -5.40 11.92
C LYS A 31 -12.48 -4.96 10.56
N ALA A 32 -11.71 -5.14 9.50
CA ALA A 32 -12.13 -4.74 8.16
C ALA A 32 -13.32 -5.57 7.63
N LEU A 33 -13.36 -6.87 7.99
CA LEU A 33 -14.50 -7.71 7.68
C LEU A 33 -15.73 -7.33 8.49
N GLU A 34 -15.56 -7.05 9.78
CA GLU A 34 -16.62 -6.59 10.66
C GLU A 34 -17.27 -5.31 10.11
N ASP A 35 -16.45 -4.33 9.69
CA ASP A 35 -16.93 -3.08 9.08
C ASP A 35 -17.71 -3.33 7.78
N ALA A 36 -17.21 -4.21 6.92
CA ALA A 36 -17.86 -4.54 5.65
C ALA A 36 -19.18 -5.30 5.87
N MET A 37 -19.21 -6.19 6.86
CA MET A 37 -20.39 -6.94 7.25
C MET A 37 -21.45 -6.05 7.87
N ALA A 38 -21.07 -5.12 8.75
CA ALA A 38 -21.96 -4.11 9.29
C ALA A 38 -22.60 -3.28 8.18
N SER A 39 -21.81 -2.84 7.19
CA SER A 39 -22.30 -2.10 6.02
C SER A 39 -23.25 -2.93 5.15
N ALA A 40 -22.94 -4.21 4.93
CA ALA A 40 -23.78 -5.14 4.18
C ALA A 40 -25.13 -5.39 4.88
N ALA A 41 -25.10 -5.67 6.19
CA ALA A 41 -26.30 -5.85 7.01
C ALA A 41 -27.18 -4.60 7.00
N LYS A 42 -26.57 -3.41 7.17
CA LYS A 42 -27.25 -2.13 7.10
C LYS A 42 -28.00 -1.95 5.77
N LYS A 43 -27.36 -2.31 4.65
CA LYS A 43 -27.93 -2.18 3.30
C LYS A 43 -29.03 -3.20 3.03
N GLN A 44 -28.86 -4.45 3.45
CA GLN A 44 -29.84 -5.52 3.26
C GLN A 44 -31.14 -5.24 4.01
N HIS A 45 -31.04 -4.88 5.28
CA HIS A 45 -32.20 -4.66 6.14
C HIS A 45 -32.73 -3.22 6.08
N ARG A 46 -32.12 -2.35 5.25
CA ARG A 46 -32.45 -0.92 5.11
C ARG A 46 -32.47 -0.19 6.46
N ILE A 47 -31.61 -0.62 7.37
CA ILE A 47 -31.46 -0.07 8.70
C ILE A 47 -30.75 1.29 8.56
N LYS A 48 -31.28 2.33 9.20
CA LYS A 48 -30.64 3.66 9.24
C LYS A 48 -29.71 3.83 10.44
N GLU A 49 -29.95 3.02 11.46
CA GLU A 49 -29.28 3.00 12.76
C GLU A 49 -27.83 2.48 12.62
N PRO A 50 -26.96 2.74 13.61
CA PRO A 50 -25.59 2.23 13.59
C PRO A 50 -25.59 0.73 13.83
N VAL A 51 -24.95 -0.01 12.92
CA VAL A 51 -24.80 -1.46 12.99
C VAL A 51 -23.34 -1.77 13.24
N ARG A 52 -23.06 -2.72 14.14
CA ARG A 52 -21.75 -3.36 14.29
C ARG A 52 -21.87 -4.84 13.96
N ALA A 53 -20.81 -5.41 13.40
CA ALA A 53 -20.70 -6.85 13.25
C ALA A 53 -19.51 -7.35 14.07
N LYS A 54 -19.58 -8.59 14.54
CA LYS A 54 -18.47 -9.31 15.15
C LYS A 54 -18.21 -10.58 14.38
N LEU A 55 -16.94 -10.89 14.18
CA LEU A 55 -16.49 -12.16 13.63
C LEU A 55 -15.91 -13.02 14.74
N ASP A 56 -16.49 -14.19 14.97
CA ASP A 56 -15.84 -15.22 15.75
C ASP A 56 -14.72 -15.85 14.92
N THR A 57 -13.48 -15.65 15.35
CA THR A 57 -12.27 -16.12 14.65
C THR A 57 -12.05 -17.62 14.75
N GLU A 58 -12.74 -18.32 15.66
CA GLU A 58 -12.63 -19.78 15.82
C GLU A 58 -13.68 -20.49 14.97
N THR A 59 -14.92 -20.01 14.99
CA THR A 59 -16.04 -20.63 14.27
C THR A 59 -16.24 -20.05 12.86
N GLY A 60 -15.75 -18.84 12.61
CA GLY A 60 -15.97 -18.12 11.34
C GLY A 60 -17.39 -17.55 11.20
N HIS A 61 -18.21 -17.60 12.25
CA HIS A 61 -19.56 -17.06 12.24
C HIS A 61 -19.56 -15.55 12.47
N PHE A 62 -20.45 -14.86 11.75
CA PHE A 62 -20.68 -13.44 11.91
C PHE A 62 -21.97 -13.20 12.70
N GLU A 63 -21.87 -12.32 13.69
CA GLU A 63 -23.02 -11.76 14.41
C GLU A 63 -23.14 -10.28 14.08
N ALA A 64 -24.36 -9.78 13.89
CA ALA A 64 -24.61 -8.37 13.61
C ALA A 64 -25.57 -7.80 14.64
N PHE A 65 -25.31 -6.57 15.08
CA PHE A 65 -26.05 -5.90 16.13
C PHE A 65 -26.36 -4.45 15.76
N ILE A 66 -27.56 -3.97 16.06
CA ILE A 66 -27.83 -2.54 16.14
C ILE A 66 -27.30 -2.07 17.50
N VAL A 67 -26.54 -0.98 17.49
CA VAL A 67 -26.01 -0.39 18.72
C VAL A 67 -26.85 0.83 19.08
N LYS A 68 -27.30 0.90 20.33
CA LYS A 68 -28.00 2.05 20.89
C LYS A 68 -27.27 2.50 22.15
N THR A 69 -26.93 3.79 22.22
CA THR A 69 -26.26 4.37 23.39
C THR A 69 -27.32 4.93 24.34
N VAL A 70 -27.22 4.59 25.63
CA VAL A 70 -28.17 5.07 26.64
C VAL A 70 -27.77 6.48 27.07
N VAL A 71 -28.69 7.45 26.93
CA VAL A 71 -28.47 8.86 27.26
C VAL A 71 -29.61 9.40 28.12
N GLU A 72 -29.37 10.50 28.84
CA GLU A 72 -30.43 11.20 29.62
C GLU A 72 -31.38 11.98 28.70
N GLU A 73 -30.82 12.72 27.74
CA GLU A 73 -31.56 13.46 26.72
C GLU A 73 -31.20 12.91 25.34
N VAL A 74 -32.22 12.49 24.57
CA VAL A 74 -32.02 11.90 23.24
C VAL A 74 -31.90 13.01 22.20
N GLU A 75 -30.70 13.16 21.62
CA GLU A 75 -30.46 14.07 20.49
C GLU A 75 -30.52 13.34 19.15
N PHE A 76 -30.12 12.07 19.13
CA PHE A 76 -30.04 11.23 17.93
C PHE A 76 -30.91 9.97 18.06
N PRO A 77 -32.22 10.02 17.72
CA PRO A 77 -33.15 8.90 17.90
C PRO A 77 -32.77 7.58 17.19
N LEU A 78 -31.90 7.65 16.18
CA LEU A 78 -31.40 6.47 15.47
C LEU A 78 -30.23 5.79 16.18
N ALA A 79 -29.46 6.50 17.01
CA ALA A 79 -28.27 5.97 17.67
C ALA A 79 -28.40 5.92 19.21
N GLU A 80 -29.41 6.57 19.76
CA GLU A 80 -29.57 6.79 21.20
C GLU A 80 -30.94 6.33 21.71
N TRP A 81 -30.96 5.95 22.98
CA TRP A 81 -32.16 5.63 23.74
C TRP A 81 -32.16 6.34 25.08
N SER A 82 -33.35 6.70 25.55
CA SER A 82 -33.56 7.16 26.91
C SER A 82 -33.33 6.03 27.91
N LEU A 83 -33.09 6.38 29.18
CA LEU A 83 -32.95 5.39 30.26
C LEU A 83 -34.20 4.49 30.42
N GLU A 84 -35.39 5.02 30.16
CA GLU A 84 -36.63 4.25 30.20
C GLU A 84 -36.68 3.21 29.07
N GLU A 85 -36.43 3.62 27.82
CA GLU A 85 -36.40 2.72 26.66
C GLU A 85 -35.30 1.66 26.76
N ALA A 86 -34.15 2.02 27.34
CA ALA A 86 -33.06 1.08 27.57
C ALA A 86 -33.43 0.01 28.60
N ARG A 87 -34.18 0.38 29.65
CA ARG A 87 -34.61 -0.52 30.73
C ARG A 87 -35.65 -1.54 30.29
N ASP A 88 -36.45 -1.22 29.28
CA ASP A 88 -37.39 -2.17 28.65
C ASP A 88 -36.68 -3.35 27.98
N HIS A 89 -35.41 -3.18 27.62
CA HIS A 89 -34.59 -4.22 27.00
C HIS A 89 -33.53 -4.80 27.94
N LYS A 90 -33.06 -4.02 28.90
CA LYS A 90 -32.06 -4.42 29.89
C LYS A 90 -32.32 -3.71 31.22
N GLU A 91 -32.92 -4.40 32.19
CA GLU A 91 -33.36 -3.82 33.47
C GLU A 91 -32.23 -3.10 34.26
N ASP A 92 -30.99 -3.53 34.10
CA ASP A 92 -29.80 -2.96 34.75
C ASP A 92 -29.10 -1.86 33.92
N ALA A 93 -29.70 -1.40 32.82
CA ALA A 93 -29.11 -0.36 31.97
C ALA A 93 -28.88 0.96 32.71
N GLN A 94 -27.70 1.53 32.48
CA GLN A 94 -27.28 2.84 33.00
C GLN A 94 -26.99 3.82 31.87
N VAL A 95 -27.04 5.11 32.17
CA VAL A 95 -26.63 6.17 31.24
C VAL A 95 -25.16 5.96 30.88
N GLY A 96 -24.86 5.93 29.59
CA GLY A 96 -23.54 5.62 29.04
C GLY A 96 -23.34 4.18 28.57
N ASP A 97 -24.30 3.27 28.83
CA ASP A 97 -24.22 1.89 28.34
C ASP A 97 -24.51 1.81 26.82
N GLU A 98 -23.95 0.78 26.17
CA GLU A 98 -24.33 0.38 24.81
C GLU A 98 -25.26 -0.85 24.88
N ILE A 99 -26.48 -0.72 24.35
CA ILE A 99 -27.40 -1.84 24.15
C ILE A 99 -27.20 -2.41 22.74
N HIS A 100 -27.03 -3.72 22.65
CA HIS A 100 -26.82 -4.46 21.41
C HIS A 100 -28.06 -5.28 21.05
N LEU A 101 -28.73 -4.92 19.97
CA LEU A 101 -29.90 -5.66 19.48
C LEU A 101 -29.49 -6.59 18.33
N PRO A 102 -29.64 -7.92 18.46
CA PRO A 102 -29.22 -8.85 17.43
C PRO A 102 -30.05 -8.69 16.15
N ILE A 103 -29.36 -8.75 15.01
CA ILE A 103 -29.96 -8.72 13.67
C ILE A 103 -29.83 -10.12 13.07
N SER A 104 -30.90 -10.61 12.44
CA SER A 104 -30.83 -11.88 11.70
C SER A 104 -29.78 -11.79 10.59
N THR A 105 -28.87 -12.76 10.57
CA THR A 105 -27.82 -12.88 9.55
C THR A 105 -28.21 -13.82 8.41
N GLU A 106 -29.47 -14.28 8.38
CA GLU A 106 -29.97 -15.14 7.32
C GLU A 106 -29.92 -14.45 5.95
N GLY A 107 -29.39 -15.17 4.95
CA GLY A 107 -29.17 -14.64 3.61
C GLY A 107 -27.95 -13.73 3.46
N LEU A 108 -27.32 -13.28 4.55
CA LEU A 108 -26.06 -12.53 4.48
C LEU A 108 -24.90 -13.39 4.01
N GLY A 109 -24.90 -14.72 4.20
CA GLY A 109 -23.74 -15.58 3.92
C GLY A 109 -23.12 -15.41 2.52
N ARG A 110 -23.93 -15.25 1.46
CA ARG A 110 -23.41 -15.02 0.09
C ARG A 110 -22.84 -13.61 -0.08
N ILE A 111 -23.52 -12.60 0.45
CA ILE A 111 -23.08 -11.20 0.42
C ILE A 111 -21.83 -11.01 1.28
N ALA A 112 -21.76 -11.73 2.39
CA ALA A 112 -20.64 -11.82 3.32
C ALA A 112 -19.41 -12.38 2.62
N ALA A 113 -19.54 -13.52 1.94
CA ALA A 113 -18.45 -14.11 1.19
C ALA A 113 -17.92 -13.19 0.07
N GLN A 114 -18.81 -12.49 -0.65
CA GLN A 114 -18.40 -11.54 -1.69
C GLN A 114 -17.75 -10.28 -1.11
N SER A 115 -18.32 -9.73 -0.05
CA SER A 115 -17.79 -8.53 0.62
C SER A 115 -16.45 -8.84 1.26
N ALA A 116 -16.33 -10.00 1.91
CA ALA A 116 -15.08 -10.48 2.47
C ALA A 116 -14.00 -10.65 1.40
N LYS A 117 -14.32 -11.23 0.24
CA LYS A 117 -13.39 -11.30 -0.89
C LYS A 117 -12.97 -9.90 -1.35
N GLN A 118 -13.88 -8.94 -1.39
CA GLN A 118 -13.56 -7.57 -1.79
C GLN A 118 -12.64 -6.87 -0.78
N VAL A 119 -12.95 -6.97 0.52
CA VAL A 119 -12.13 -6.46 1.62
C VAL A 119 -10.75 -7.11 1.60
N LEU A 120 -10.69 -8.43 1.38
CA LEU A 120 -9.45 -9.18 1.22
C LEU A 120 -8.55 -8.57 0.16
N TYR A 121 -9.07 -8.38 -1.05
CA TYR A 121 -8.28 -7.79 -2.13
C TYR A 121 -7.88 -6.34 -1.84
N GLN A 122 -8.74 -5.56 -1.17
CA GLN A 122 -8.41 -4.20 -0.78
C GLN A 122 -7.27 -4.17 0.24
N ARG A 123 -7.35 -4.97 1.31
CA ARG A 123 -6.32 -5.07 2.35
C ARG A 123 -5.00 -5.62 1.82
N ILE A 124 -5.03 -6.63 0.95
CA ILE A 124 -3.81 -7.11 0.29
C ILE A 124 -3.15 -5.98 -0.49
N ARG A 125 -3.92 -5.23 -1.30
CA ARG A 125 -3.37 -4.12 -2.09
C ARG A 125 -2.84 -3.00 -1.21
N GLU A 126 -3.51 -2.68 -0.10
CA GLU A 126 -3.04 -1.67 0.85
C GLU A 126 -1.71 -2.07 1.51
N ALA A 127 -1.61 -3.31 1.99
CA ALA A 127 -0.38 -3.84 2.57
C ALA A 127 0.76 -3.89 1.53
N GLU A 128 0.47 -4.29 0.30
CA GLU A 128 1.47 -4.27 -0.78
C GLU A 128 1.94 -2.84 -1.10
N ARG A 129 1.04 -1.85 -1.09
CA ARG A 129 1.38 -0.43 -1.29
C ARG A 129 2.24 0.12 -0.18
N GLU A 130 1.92 -0.18 1.08
CA GLU A 130 2.69 0.25 2.26
C GLU A 130 4.12 -0.33 2.19
N LYS A 131 4.25 -1.63 1.92
CA LYS A 131 5.55 -2.28 1.70
C LYS A 131 6.38 -1.65 0.58
N ILE A 132 5.75 -1.31 -0.55
CA ILE A 132 6.44 -0.64 -1.66
C ILE A 132 6.91 0.76 -1.23
N TYR A 133 6.09 1.51 -0.50
CA TYR A 133 6.50 2.83 -0.01
C TYR A 133 7.73 2.72 0.88
N ASP A 134 7.69 1.85 1.88
CA ASP A 134 8.77 1.65 2.85
C ASP A 134 10.07 1.17 2.19
N GLU A 135 9.96 0.30 1.17
CA GLU A 135 11.12 -0.17 0.40
C GLU A 135 11.79 0.98 -0.37
N PHE A 136 11.01 1.81 -1.06
CA PHE A 136 11.55 2.79 -2.01
C PHE A 136 11.92 4.13 -1.35
N ILE A 137 11.27 4.52 -0.25
CA ILE A 137 11.61 5.76 0.46
C ILE A 137 13.05 5.72 1.02
N GLY A 138 13.50 4.54 1.48
CA GLY A 138 14.89 4.34 1.93
C GLY A 138 15.92 4.33 0.80
N ARG A 139 15.47 4.23 -0.45
CA ARG A 139 16.31 4.11 -1.66
C ARG A 139 16.37 5.41 -2.48
N VAL A 140 15.86 6.51 -1.93
CA VAL A 140 15.98 7.83 -2.57
C VAL A 140 17.46 8.17 -2.79
N GLY A 141 17.82 8.51 -4.03
CA GLY A 141 19.19 8.75 -4.47
C GLY A 141 19.87 7.54 -5.12
N GLU A 142 19.26 6.36 -5.09
CA GLU A 142 19.77 5.18 -5.81
C GLU A 142 19.35 5.17 -7.28
N VAL A 143 20.17 4.52 -8.12
CA VAL A 143 19.81 4.23 -9.51
C VAL A 143 19.01 2.93 -9.55
N VAL A 144 17.86 3.00 -10.19
CA VAL A 144 17.03 1.84 -10.51
C VAL A 144 16.95 1.62 -12.00
N ASN A 145 16.83 0.36 -12.37
CA ASN A 145 16.63 -0.09 -13.74
C ASN A 145 15.16 -0.44 -13.92
N GLY A 146 14.58 -0.03 -15.03
CA GLY A 146 13.21 -0.37 -15.39
C GLY A 146 13.00 -0.40 -16.90
N THR A 147 11.76 -0.68 -17.28
CA THR A 147 11.35 -0.74 -18.69
C THR A 147 10.26 0.27 -18.94
N VAL A 148 10.36 1.04 -20.01
CA VAL A 148 9.33 2.02 -20.39
C VAL A 148 8.05 1.28 -20.75
N LYS A 149 7.02 1.47 -19.94
CA LYS A 149 5.74 0.78 -20.09
C LYS A 149 4.79 1.54 -20.99
N ARG A 150 4.70 2.86 -20.83
CA ARG A 150 3.82 3.76 -21.61
C ARG A 150 4.17 5.22 -21.35
N PHE A 151 3.55 6.12 -22.12
CA PHE A 151 3.65 7.56 -21.96
C PHE A 151 2.28 8.12 -21.55
N GLU A 152 2.24 8.95 -20.51
CA GLU A 152 1.01 9.57 -20.01
C GLU A 152 1.17 11.08 -19.97
N ARG A 153 0.44 11.83 -20.81
CA ARG A 153 0.56 13.30 -20.91
C ARG A 153 2.02 13.79 -21.10
N GLY A 154 2.85 12.89 -21.62
CA GLY A 154 4.28 13.04 -21.87
C GLY A 154 5.21 12.80 -20.69
N ASP A 155 4.69 12.36 -19.55
CA ASP A 155 5.48 11.67 -18.54
C ASP A 155 5.77 10.23 -19.01
N ILE A 156 6.92 9.70 -18.64
CA ILE A 156 7.29 8.33 -18.96
C ILE A 156 6.92 7.46 -17.76
N ILE A 157 6.07 6.47 -17.98
CA ILE A 157 5.75 5.46 -16.97
C ILE A 157 6.70 4.28 -17.15
N VAL A 158 7.44 3.98 -16.08
CA VAL A 158 8.49 2.97 -16.04
C VAL A 158 8.04 1.82 -15.16
N ASP A 159 8.12 0.60 -15.67
CA ASP A 159 7.90 -0.62 -14.92
C ASP A 159 9.19 -1.02 -14.19
N LEU A 160 9.12 -1.14 -12.86
CA LEU A 160 10.20 -1.63 -12.00
C LEU A 160 10.01 -3.11 -11.61
N GLY A 161 9.06 -3.81 -12.23
CA GLY A 161 8.71 -5.21 -11.97
C GLY A 161 7.69 -5.38 -10.86
N ARG A 162 7.94 -4.80 -9.68
CA ARG A 162 7.00 -4.85 -8.54
C ARG A 162 6.01 -3.69 -8.52
N THR A 163 6.39 -2.55 -9.09
CA THR A 163 5.62 -1.30 -9.07
C THR A 163 5.95 -0.45 -10.29
N GLU A 164 5.14 0.58 -10.53
CA GLU A 164 5.39 1.58 -11.56
C GLU A 164 6.01 2.84 -10.95
N ALA A 165 6.92 3.43 -11.69
CA ALA A 165 7.48 4.74 -11.38
C ALA A 165 7.19 5.71 -12.52
N VAL A 166 7.19 7.01 -12.21
CA VAL A 166 7.02 8.07 -13.19
C VAL A 166 8.34 8.80 -13.36
N CYS A 167 8.72 9.09 -14.60
CA CYS A 167 9.76 10.07 -14.92
C CYS A 167 9.05 11.29 -15.53
N PRO A 168 8.77 12.33 -14.73
CA PRO A 168 8.05 13.52 -15.18
C PRO A 168 8.79 14.24 -16.30
N ARG A 169 8.09 15.00 -17.13
CA ARG A 169 8.72 15.79 -18.21
C ARG A 169 9.87 16.69 -17.75
N SER A 170 9.79 17.26 -16.54
CA SER A 170 10.84 18.09 -15.95
C SER A 170 12.11 17.32 -15.62
N GLU A 171 11.97 16.02 -15.34
CA GLU A 171 13.04 15.10 -14.93
C GLU A 171 13.58 14.27 -16.10
N GLN A 172 13.06 14.48 -17.31
CA GLN A 172 13.52 13.84 -18.54
C GLN A 172 14.64 14.65 -19.20
N SER A 173 15.64 13.95 -19.73
CA SER A 173 16.66 14.56 -20.59
C SER A 173 16.08 14.85 -21.97
N ARG A 174 16.13 16.11 -22.43
CA ARG A 174 15.56 16.53 -23.72
C ARG A 174 16.17 15.84 -24.95
N HIS A 175 17.40 15.36 -24.81
CA HIS A 175 18.14 14.71 -25.89
C HIS A 175 18.00 13.18 -25.87
N GLU A 176 17.40 12.61 -24.82
CA GLU A 176 17.10 11.18 -24.75
C GLU A 176 15.70 10.94 -25.31
N ARG A 177 15.58 9.97 -26.21
CA ARG A 177 14.29 9.51 -26.70
C ARG A 177 14.14 8.06 -26.31
N TYR A 178 12.98 7.76 -25.71
CA TYR A 178 12.62 6.42 -25.33
C TYR A 178 11.44 5.93 -26.15
N SER A 179 11.42 4.64 -26.42
CA SER A 179 10.27 3.92 -26.98
C SER A 179 9.66 2.99 -25.94
N GLN A 180 8.40 2.60 -26.14
CA GLN A 180 7.78 1.58 -25.30
C GLN A 180 8.57 0.26 -25.38
N GLY A 181 8.81 -0.37 -24.23
CA GLY A 181 9.60 -1.60 -24.10
C GLY A 181 11.11 -1.37 -23.97
N GLU A 182 11.61 -0.15 -24.12
CA GLU A 182 13.03 0.13 -23.94
C GLU A 182 13.41 0.18 -22.45
N ARG A 183 14.65 -0.21 -22.16
CA ARG A 183 15.21 -0.10 -20.81
C ARG A 183 15.61 1.33 -20.51
N ILE A 184 15.25 1.78 -19.32
CA ILE A 184 15.61 3.09 -18.79
C ILE A 184 16.21 2.92 -17.40
N ARG A 185 17.29 3.64 -17.13
CA ARG A 185 17.90 3.73 -15.80
C ARG A 185 17.61 5.11 -15.25
N GLY A 186 17.11 5.25 -14.03
CA GLY A 186 16.81 6.56 -13.44
C GLY A 186 17.20 6.58 -11.98
N VAL A 187 17.49 7.77 -11.44
CA VAL A 187 17.65 7.94 -10.00
C VAL A 187 16.29 8.17 -9.37
N ILE A 188 16.02 7.52 -8.25
CA ILE A 188 14.85 7.87 -7.44
C ILE A 188 15.11 9.22 -6.80
N VAL A 189 14.35 10.25 -7.18
CA VAL A 189 14.46 11.59 -6.59
C VAL A 189 13.46 11.81 -5.47
N ASP A 190 12.32 11.12 -5.53
CA ASP A 190 11.27 11.26 -4.52
C ASP A 190 10.31 10.06 -4.51
N VAL A 191 9.59 9.87 -3.40
CA VAL A 191 8.55 8.86 -3.24
C VAL A 191 7.39 9.47 -2.46
N HIS A 192 6.25 9.63 -3.12
CA HIS A 192 5.06 10.26 -2.54
C HIS A 192 3.92 9.27 -2.37
N THR A 193 3.11 9.43 -1.32
CA THR A 193 1.90 8.63 -1.14
C THR A 193 0.72 9.30 -1.86
N GLN A 194 0.06 8.58 -2.77
CA GLN A 194 -1.17 9.03 -3.42
C GLN A 194 -2.34 8.09 -3.10
N PRO A 195 -3.61 8.52 -3.28
CA PRO A 195 -4.77 7.65 -3.07
C PRO A 195 -4.75 6.36 -3.91
N LYS A 196 -4.05 6.39 -5.06
CA LYS A 196 -3.89 5.23 -5.95
C LYS A 196 -2.75 4.29 -5.57
N GLY A 197 -1.88 4.70 -4.64
CA GLY A 197 -0.67 3.99 -4.22
C GLY A 197 0.54 4.92 -4.13
N PRO A 198 1.69 4.42 -3.65
CA PRO A 198 2.93 5.19 -3.69
C PRO A 198 3.33 5.46 -5.14
N GLN A 199 3.74 6.70 -5.41
CA GLN A 199 4.29 7.11 -6.68
C GLN A 199 5.78 7.39 -6.51
N ILE A 200 6.60 6.56 -7.16
CA ILE A 200 8.05 6.71 -7.21
C ILE A 200 8.38 7.66 -8.36
N VAL A 201 9.13 8.71 -8.07
CA VAL A 201 9.56 9.71 -9.05
C VAL A 201 11.01 9.43 -9.42
N LEU A 202 11.23 9.17 -10.71
CA LEU A 202 12.54 8.97 -11.29
C LEU A 202 13.03 10.24 -11.99
N SER A 203 14.35 10.39 -11.99
CA SER A 203 15.03 11.42 -12.76
C SER A 203 16.12 10.87 -13.66
N ARG A 204 16.13 11.41 -14.88
CA ARG A 204 17.21 11.29 -15.87
C ARG A 204 18.11 12.51 -15.90
N THR A 205 17.72 13.61 -15.25
CA THR A 205 18.44 14.89 -15.24
C THR A 205 19.32 15.05 -14.00
N ASP A 206 18.98 14.41 -12.88
CA ASP A 206 19.70 14.55 -11.61
C ASP A 206 21.21 14.21 -11.75
N PRO A 207 22.14 15.02 -11.20
CA PRO A 207 23.57 14.75 -11.22
C PRO A 207 23.98 13.43 -10.54
N ARG A 208 23.24 12.97 -9.52
CA ARG A 208 23.49 11.69 -8.82
C ARG A 208 23.48 10.51 -9.77
N LEU A 209 22.68 10.59 -10.84
CA LEU A 209 22.62 9.53 -11.86
C LEU A 209 24.00 9.32 -12.49
N LEU A 210 24.72 10.40 -12.79
CA LEU A 210 26.06 10.30 -13.34
C LEU A 210 27.02 9.67 -12.33
N VAL A 211 27.01 10.16 -11.09
CA VAL A 211 27.88 9.66 -10.01
C VAL A 211 27.68 8.16 -9.81
N LYS A 212 26.43 7.72 -9.71
CA LYS A 212 26.08 6.30 -9.53
C LYS A 212 26.42 5.45 -10.75
N LEU A 213 26.32 5.99 -11.97
CA LEU A 213 26.78 5.28 -13.16
C LEU A 213 28.29 5.08 -13.16
N PHE A 214 29.07 6.08 -12.73
CA PHE A 214 30.51 5.94 -12.56
C PHE A 214 30.86 4.91 -11.46
N GLU A 215 30.18 4.94 -10.32
CA GLU A 215 30.36 3.95 -9.25
C GLU A 215 30.07 2.52 -9.72
N MET A 216 29.13 2.31 -10.64
CA MET A 216 28.82 0.98 -11.18
C MET A 216 29.80 0.51 -12.25
N GLU A 217 30.37 1.43 -13.03
CA GLU A 217 31.21 1.09 -14.20
C GLU A 217 32.70 1.05 -13.86
N VAL A 218 33.16 1.85 -12.88
CA VAL A 218 34.58 2.01 -12.54
C VAL A 218 34.88 1.32 -11.20
N PRO A 219 35.59 0.18 -11.19
CA PRO A 219 35.90 -0.57 -9.98
C PRO A 219 36.64 0.25 -8.91
N GLU A 220 37.56 1.11 -9.32
CA GLU A 220 38.35 1.97 -8.43
C GLU A 220 37.49 3.03 -7.75
N ILE A 221 36.34 3.39 -8.32
CA ILE A 221 35.37 4.28 -7.65
C ILE A 221 34.53 3.47 -6.64
N TYR A 222 34.17 2.24 -7.00
CA TYR A 222 33.39 1.34 -6.15
C TYR A 222 34.14 0.97 -4.86
N ASP A 223 35.43 0.63 -4.94
CA ASP A 223 36.26 0.30 -3.77
C ASP A 223 36.75 1.53 -2.98
N GLY A 224 36.55 2.74 -3.54
CA GLY A 224 36.90 4.01 -2.92
C GLY A 224 38.37 4.41 -3.05
N THR A 225 39.14 3.75 -3.92
CA THR A 225 40.49 4.17 -4.33
C THR A 225 40.44 5.53 -5.02
N VAL A 226 39.51 5.70 -5.96
CA VAL A 226 39.18 6.95 -6.64
C VAL A 226 37.86 7.50 -6.07
N VAL A 227 37.85 8.79 -5.75
CA VAL A 227 36.68 9.46 -5.16
C VAL A 227 36.22 10.58 -6.08
N ILE A 228 34.92 10.59 -6.40
CA ILE A 228 34.28 11.72 -7.07
C ILE A 228 34.13 12.86 -6.07
N LYS A 229 34.87 13.96 -6.28
CA LYS A 229 34.81 15.16 -5.44
C LYS A 229 33.63 16.05 -5.78
N SER A 230 33.27 16.12 -7.06
CA SER A 230 32.15 16.93 -7.53
C SER A 230 31.70 16.44 -8.90
N ALA A 231 30.41 16.52 -9.18
CA ALA A 231 29.84 16.24 -10.49
C ALA A 231 28.80 17.30 -10.83
N VAL A 232 28.91 17.89 -12.02
CA VAL A 232 27.91 18.80 -12.58
C VAL A 232 27.48 18.30 -13.95
N ARG A 233 26.20 18.49 -14.26
CA ARG A 233 25.59 17.91 -15.46
C ARG A 233 24.59 18.88 -16.07
N ALA A 234 24.76 19.16 -17.36
CA ALA A 234 23.75 19.68 -18.26
C ALA A 234 23.14 18.46 -18.98
N PRO A 235 21.94 17.99 -18.58
CA PRO A 235 21.39 16.71 -19.05
C PRO A 235 21.24 16.65 -20.57
N GLY A 236 21.84 15.62 -21.18
CA GLY A 236 21.81 15.42 -22.63
C GLY A 236 22.81 16.25 -23.43
N GLU A 237 23.59 17.11 -22.77
CA GLU A 237 24.58 17.97 -23.45
C GLU A 237 26.01 17.72 -22.96
N ARG A 238 26.28 18.00 -21.68
CA ARG A 238 27.64 17.94 -21.14
C ARG A 238 27.63 17.58 -19.66
N ALA A 239 28.64 16.83 -19.23
CA ALA A 239 28.94 16.65 -17.83
C ALA A 239 30.40 17.00 -17.53
N LYS A 240 30.68 17.42 -16.30
CA LYS A 240 32.03 17.55 -15.75
C LYS A 240 32.06 16.84 -14.41
N VAL A 241 33.08 16.01 -14.23
CA VAL A 241 33.32 15.26 -13.00
C VAL A 241 34.74 15.55 -12.54
N ALA A 242 34.89 15.87 -11.26
CA ALA A 242 36.17 16.03 -10.61
C ALA A 242 36.44 14.76 -9.78
N VAL A 243 37.55 14.09 -10.06
CA VAL A 243 37.96 12.84 -9.43
C VAL A 243 39.31 12.99 -8.75
N TYR A 244 39.54 12.22 -7.70
CA TYR A 244 40.77 12.24 -6.92
C TYR A 244 41.13 10.82 -6.49
N SER A 245 42.37 10.40 -6.70
CA SER A 245 42.85 9.12 -6.20
C SER A 245 43.43 9.27 -4.79
N ARG A 246 43.07 8.35 -3.90
CA ARG A 246 43.68 8.20 -2.57
C ARG A 246 45.03 7.48 -2.64
N GLU A 247 45.26 6.72 -3.71
CA GLU A 247 46.50 5.99 -3.95
C GLU A 247 47.37 6.71 -4.98
N ARG A 248 48.66 6.84 -4.66
CA ARG A 248 49.61 7.57 -5.52
C ARG A 248 49.86 6.86 -6.84
N ASP A 249 49.74 5.54 -6.87
CA ASP A 249 50.06 4.71 -8.03
C ASP A 249 48.86 4.53 -8.97
N VAL A 250 47.70 5.12 -8.64
CA VAL A 250 46.47 5.05 -9.44
C VAL A 250 46.15 6.42 -10.03
N ASP A 251 46.14 6.52 -11.36
CA ASP A 251 45.67 7.70 -12.07
C ASP A 251 44.13 7.73 -12.07
N PRO A 252 43.50 8.71 -11.39
CA PRO A 252 42.04 8.76 -11.29
C PRO A 252 41.36 9.05 -12.63
N VAL A 253 42.01 9.74 -13.57
CA VAL A 253 41.42 9.99 -14.89
C VAL A 253 41.54 8.74 -15.74
N GLY A 254 42.72 8.10 -15.77
CA GLY A 254 42.93 6.83 -16.46
C GLY A 254 41.94 5.74 -16.02
N ALA A 255 41.74 5.57 -14.71
CA ALA A 255 40.77 4.61 -14.17
C ALA A 255 39.33 4.89 -14.66
N CYS A 256 38.93 6.16 -14.74
CA CYS A 256 37.58 6.56 -15.16
C CYS A 256 37.32 6.42 -16.67
N VAL A 257 38.36 6.52 -17.50
CA VAL A 257 38.24 6.48 -18.96
C VAL A 257 38.37 5.05 -19.49
N GLY A 258 39.14 4.20 -18.78
CA GLY A 258 39.48 2.87 -19.26
C GLY A 258 40.51 2.90 -20.40
N MET A 259 40.80 1.73 -20.97
CA MET A 259 41.59 1.57 -22.20
C MET A 259 40.71 1.59 -23.45
#